data_AF-A0A2I1HSJ2-F1
#
_entry.id   AF-A0A2I1HSJ2-F1
#
_cell.length_a   1.000
_cell.length_b   1.000
_cell.length_c   1.000
_cell.angle_alpha   90.00
_cell.angle_beta   90.00
_cell.angle_gamma   90.00
#
_symmetry.space_group_name_H-M   'P 1'
#
loop_
_entity.id
_entity.type
_entity.pdbx_description
1 polymer ?
#
loop_
_entity_poly.entity_id
_entity_poly.type
_entity_poly.pdbx_seq_one_letter_code
_entity_poly.pdbx_strand_id
1 'polypeptide(L)'
;MHTSTISDQTDRTRTAPALRYDGAGPLAGIPSRNDIVAEFDNGMTTILQQSLSGKQPIHFMPTEVSDDIEGYSSYILRITGSLINGQKVVVNITGIRPFFDVEGYYTEKKAYIRIRTWNHFDRYNALKAVREVGIRTASDDLNCQYYYRKVAREERLPLSSWAVLSNYLYEFTPDGTYLFRLSVDNYNPISEDDYNNPLFSSALTRDRTLILTWDIETYSSRKTGE
;
A
#
# COMPACT_ATOMS: atom_id res chain seq x y z
N MET A 1 -22.21 12.65 -14.81
CA MET A 1 -22.51 11.55 -15.74
C MET A 1 -21.46 10.47 -15.51
N HIS A 2 -21.85 9.34 -14.92
CA HIS A 2 -20.95 8.22 -14.67
C HIS A 2 -20.98 7.34 -15.92
N THR A 3 -19.97 7.44 -16.78
CA THR A 3 -19.75 6.43 -17.81
C THR A 3 -19.13 5.23 -17.09
N SER A 4 -19.95 4.21 -16.82
CA SER A 4 -19.45 2.92 -16.38
C SER A 4 -18.77 2.28 -17.59
N THR A 5 -17.44 2.23 -17.61
CA THR A 5 -16.71 1.46 -18.62
C THR A 5 -16.57 0.04 -18.08
N ILE A 6 -17.68 -0.70 -18.08
CA ILE A 6 -17.65 -2.14 -17.88
C ILE A 6 -17.10 -2.72 -19.18
N SER A 7 -15.92 -3.33 -19.13
CA SER A 7 -15.54 -4.32 -20.15
C SER A 7 -16.39 -5.56 -19.85
N ASP A 8 -17.62 -5.57 -20.38
CA ASP A 8 -18.53 -6.68 -20.23
C ASP A 8 -18.13 -7.76 -21.24
N GLN A 9 -17.26 -8.67 -20.82
CA GLN A 9 -16.92 -9.86 -21.61
C GLN A 9 -17.95 -10.99 -21.42
N THR A 10 -19.17 -10.68 -20.95
CA THR A 10 -20.26 -11.65 -20.99
C THR A 10 -20.72 -11.81 -22.44
N ASP A 11 -20.09 -12.73 -23.19
CA ASP A 11 -20.66 -13.23 -24.45
C ASP A 11 -21.97 -13.95 -24.10
N ARG A 12 -23.09 -13.20 -24.15
CA ARG A 12 -24.43 -13.75 -23.92
C ARG A 12 -24.94 -14.58 -25.11
N THR A 13 -24.10 -14.81 -26.11
CA THR A 13 -24.47 -15.42 -27.39
C THR A 13 -23.48 -16.47 -27.89
N ARG A 14 -22.73 -17.12 -27.02
CA ARG A 14 -22.17 -18.45 -27.29
C ARG A 14 -21.51 -18.99 -26.05
N THR A 15 -21.49 -20.31 -25.94
CA THR A 15 -20.69 -21.08 -24.99
C THR A 15 -19.24 -20.54 -25.00
N ALA A 16 -18.90 -19.65 -24.07
CA ALA A 16 -17.52 -19.27 -23.86
C ALA A 16 -16.78 -20.55 -23.46
N PRO A 17 -15.76 -21.00 -24.21
CA PRO A 17 -15.03 -22.19 -23.83
C PRO A 17 -14.40 -21.97 -22.46
N ALA A 18 -14.63 -22.89 -21.53
CA ALA A 18 -13.99 -22.86 -20.22
C ALA A 18 -12.47 -22.71 -20.41
N LEU A 19 -11.92 -21.58 -19.96
CA LEU A 19 -10.49 -21.32 -20.05
C LEU A 19 -9.78 -22.14 -18.97
N ARG A 20 -9.04 -23.16 -19.39
CA ARG A 20 -8.19 -23.94 -18.49
C ARG A 20 -6.93 -23.14 -18.19
N TYR A 21 -6.85 -22.58 -16.98
CA TYR A 21 -5.62 -22.02 -16.44
C TYR A 21 -4.76 -23.13 -15.84
N ASP A 22 -3.56 -23.33 -16.36
CA ASP A 22 -2.60 -24.35 -15.91
C ASP A 22 -1.47 -23.77 -15.03
N GLY A 23 -1.53 -22.47 -14.72
CA GLY A 23 -0.53 -21.76 -13.93
C GLY A 23 0.74 -21.37 -14.70
N ALA A 24 0.83 -21.63 -16.01
CA ALA A 24 2.07 -21.45 -16.78
C ALA A 24 2.23 -20.07 -17.44
N GLY A 25 1.18 -19.23 -17.51
CA GLY A 25 1.27 -17.89 -18.09
C GLY A 25 -0.05 -17.15 -18.19
N PRO A 26 -0.06 -15.89 -18.68
CA PRO A 26 -1.28 -15.12 -18.88
C PRO A 26 -2.29 -15.84 -19.79
N LEU A 27 -3.57 -15.73 -19.48
CA LEU A 27 -4.62 -16.27 -20.35
C LEU A 27 -4.68 -15.47 -21.65
N ALA A 28 -4.56 -16.16 -22.78
CA ALA A 28 -4.67 -15.53 -24.10
C ALA A 28 -6.02 -14.80 -24.24
N GLY A 29 -5.98 -13.55 -24.70
CA GLY A 29 -7.17 -12.70 -24.86
C GLY A 29 -7.63 -11.95 -23.59
N ILE A 30 -7.03 -12.22 -22.43
CA ILE A 30 -7.27 -11.44 -21.21
C ILE A 30 -6.23 -10.32 -21.12
N PRO A 31 -6.66 -9.04 -21.05
CA PRO A 31 -5.72 -7.93 -20.95
C PRO A 31 -4.93 -8.02 -19.64
N SER A 32 -3.63 -7.74 -19.72
CA SER A 32 -2.82 -7.57 -18.53
C SER A 32 -3.21 -6.29 -17.80
N ARG A 33 -2.80 -6.19 -16.54
CA ARG A 33 -2.92 -4.94 -15.77
C ARG A 33 -2.25 -3.76 -16.49
N ASN A 34 -1.12 -3.99 -17.15
CA ASN A 34 -0.40 -2.94 -17.86
C ASN A 34 -1.15 -2.50 -19.12
N ASP A 35 -1.84 -3.42 -19.81
CA ASP A 35 -2.68 -3.08 -20.97
C ASP A 35 -3.85 -2.19 -20.54
N ILE A 36 -4.51 -2.51 -19.43
CA ILE A 36 -5.61 -1.70 -18.87
C ILE A 36 -5.09 -0.32 -18.45
N VAL A 37 -3.96 -0.27 -17.74
CA VAL A 37 -3.35 1.02 -17.33
C VAL A 37 -2.99 1.88 -18.54
N ALA A 38 -2.46 1.27 -19.61
CA ALA A 38 -2.12 1.99 -20.84
C ALA A 38 -3.36 2.52 -21.59
N GLU A 39 -4.43 1.73 -21.67
CA GLU A 39 -5.71 2.14 -22.28
C GLU A 39 -6.31 3.36 -21.57
N PHE A 40 -6.29 3.37 -20.24
CA PHE A 40 -6.88 4.43 -19.41
C PHE A 40 -5.85 5.45 -18.89
N ASP A 41 -4.67 5.52 -19.50
CA ASP A 41 -3.60 6.40 -19.03
C ASP A 41 -4.04 7.87 -18.99
N ASN A 42 -4.74 8.31 -20.04
CA ASN A 42 -5.19 9.69 -20.26
C ASN A 42 -4.02 10.71 -20.22
N GLY A 43 -2.84 10.33 -20.70
CA GLY A 43 -1.63 11.16 -20.71
C GLY A 43 -0.91 11.26 -19.36
N MET A 44 -1.39 10.56 -18.33
CA MET A 44 -0.82 10.63 -16.99
C MET A 44 0.59 10.04 -16.90
N THR A 45 0.91 9.05 -17.73
CA THR A 45 2.26 8.47 -17.75
C THR A 45 3.29 9.50 -18.16
N THR A 46 3.02 10.33 -19.17
CA THR A 46 3.94 11.40 -19.58
C THR A 46 4.20 12.38 -18.44
N ILE A 47 3.15 12.77 -17.71
CA ILE A 47 3.31 13.72 -16.60
C ILE A 47 4.06 13.07 -15.43
N LEU A 48 3.77 11.81 -15.11
CA LEU A 48 4.52 11.05 -14.10
C LEU A 48 6.00 10.98 -14.45
N GLN A 49 6.35 10.64 -15.71
CA GLN A 49 7.75 10.59 -16.13
C GLN A 49 8.44 11.95 -16.05
N GLN A 50 7.74 13.03 -16.38
CA GLN A 50 8.26 14.39 -16.21
C GLN A 50 8.53 14.70 -14.73
N SER A 51 7.60 14.36 -13.82
CA SER A 51 7.80 14.53 -12.38
C SER A 51 8.98 13.70 -11.87
N LEU A 52 9.12 12.44 -12.30
CA LEU A 52 10.23 11.57 -11.94
C LEU A 52 11.58 12.15 -12.40
N SER A 53 11.66 12.59 -13.66
CA SER A 53 12.86 13.21 -14.23
C SER A 53 13.24 14.50 -13.51
N GLY A 54 12.25 15.33 -13.16
CA GLY A 54 12.44 16.56 -12.42
C GLY A 54 12.58 16.40 -10.91
N LYS A 55 12.55 15.16 -10.38
CA LYS A 55 12.48 14.85 -8.94
C LYS A 55 11.38 15.65 -8.19
N GLN A 56 10.28 15.90 -8.88
CA GLN A 56 9.13 16.60 -8.34
C GLN A 56 8.29 15.65 -7.48
N PRO A 57 7.45 16.19 -6.57
CA PRO A 57 6.52 15.36 -5.84
C PRO A 57 5.57 14.58 -6.76
N ILE A 58 5.20 13.37 -6.36
CA ILE A 58 4.29 12.49 -7.10
C ILE A 58 3.09 12.09 -6.23
N HIS A 59 1.96 11.85 -6.88
CA HIS A 59 0.73 11.43 -6.21
C HIS A 59 0.64 9.91 -6.15
N PHE A 60 0.23 9.41 -4.99
CA PHE A 60 0.16 8.00 -4.65
C PHE A 60 -1.12 7.70 -3.86
N MET A 61 -1.84 6.65 -4.25
CA MET A 61 -2.98 6.12 -3.50
C MET A 61 -2.56 4.82 -2.80
N PRO A 62 -2.47 4.79 -1.46
CA PRO A 62 -2.20 3.58 -0.69
C PRO A 62 -3.38 2.61 -0.75
N THR A 63 -3.10 1.31 -0.85
CA THR A 63 -4.12 0.24 -0.82
C THR A 63 -3.81 -0.85 0.21
N GLU A 64 -2.53 -1.12 0.46
CA GLU A 64 -2.09 -2.17 1.39
C GLU A 64 -0.88 -1.70 2.17
N VAL A 65 -0.81 -2.09 3.45
CA VAL A 65 0.25 -1.68 4.37
C VAL A 65 0.77 -2.91 5.12
N SER A 66 2.10 -3.02 5.22
CA SER A 66 2.77 -4.05 5.99
C SER A 66 4.02 -3.52 6.70
N ASP A 67 4.43 -4.26 7.72
CA ASP A 67 5.71 -4.04 8.41
C ASP A 67 6.82 -4.83 7.69
N ASP A 68 8.00 -4.25 7.59
CA ASP A 68 9.20 -4.90 7.06
C ASP A 68 10.45 -4.49 7.85
N ILE A 69 11.58 -5.16 7.63
CA ILE A 69 12.87 -4.79 8.22
C ILE A 69 13.93 -4.70 7.14
N GLU A 70 14.71 -3.63 7.19
CA GLU A 70 15.93 -3.53 6.40
C GLU A 70 17.12 -4.20 7.09
N GLY A 71 17.64 -5.26 6.48
CA GLY A 71 18.92 -5.88 6.85
C GLY A 71 19.03 -6.25 8.34
N TYR A 72 17.89 -6.55 9.01
CA TYR A 72 17.74 -6.85 10.43
C TYR A 72 17.75 -5.68 11.43
N SER A 73 17.98 -4.45 10.99
CA SER A 73 18.17 -3.33 11.92
C SER A 73 16.96 -2.40 11.98
N SER A 74 16.51 -1.91 10.83
CA SER A 74 15.65 -0.73 10.76
C SER A 74 14.25 -1.08 10.31
N TYR A 75 13.26 -0.58 11.03
CA TYR A 75 11.87 -0.69 10.64
C TYR A 75 11.59 -0.01 9.30
N ILE A 76 10.86 -0.71 8.43
CA ILE A 76 10.27 -0.16 7.21
C ILE A 76 8.75 -0.29 7.33
N LEU A 77 8.05 0.80 7.04
CA LEU A 77 6.62 0.74 6.71
C LEU A 77 6.49 0.59 5.21
N ARG A 78 6.10 -0.61 4.76
CA ARG A 78 5.94 -0.92 3.34
C ARG A 78 4.49 -0.69 2.95
N ILE A 79 4.27 0.19 1.98
CA ILE A 79 2.95 0.52 1.46
C ILE A 79 2.89 0.16 -0.01
N THR A 80 1.88 -0.61 -0.41
CA THR A 80 1.56 -0.88 -1.82
C THR A 80 0.36 -0.05 -2.22
N GLY A 81 0.33 0.38 -3.48
CA GLY A 81 -0.78 1.14 -4.00
C GLY A 81 -0.61 1.46 -5.48
N SER A 82 -1.26 2.54 -5.92
CA SER A 82 -1.20 3.00 -7.30
C SER A 82 -0.71 4.43 -7.43
N LEU A 83 0.10 4.70 -8.46
CA LEU A 83 0.45 6.05 -8.88
C LEU A 83 -0.72 6.71 -9.60
N ILE A 84 -0.60 8.00 -9.88
CA ILE A 84 -1.62 8.79 -10.58
C ILE A 84 -2.00 8.25 -11.98
N ASN A 85 -1.11 7.51 -12.64
CA ASN A 85 -1.40 6.84 -13.90
C ASN A 85 -2.11 5.48 -13.72
N GLY A 86 -2.24 4.97 -12.49
CA GLY A 86 -2.81 3.66 -12.17
C GLY A 86 -1.77 2.53 -12.06
N GLN A 87 -0.50 2.80 -12.36
CA GLN A 87 0.56 1.79 -12.22
C GLN A 87 0.75 1.38 -10.75
N LYS A 88 1.04 0.10 -10.51
CA LYS A 88 1.23 -0.46 -9.16
C LYS A 88 2.61 -0.05 -8.72
N VAL A 89 2.74 0.25 -7.45
CA VAL A 89 3.98 0.70 -6.87
C VAL A 89 4.09 0.18 -5.44
N VAL A 90 5.34 -0.02 -5.02
CA VAL A 90 5.69 -0.30 -3.64
C VAL A 90 6.47 0.88 -3.09
N VAL A 91 6.15 1.30 -1.88
CA VAL A 91 6.70 2.48 -1.22
C VAL A 91 7.22 2.06 0.14
N ASN A 92 8.54 2.11 0.31
CA ASN A 92 9.22 1.83 1.57
C ASN A 92 9.47 3.14 2.33
N ILE A 93 8.75 3.35 3.42
CA ILE A 93 8.93 4.51 4.30
C ILE A 93 9.91 4.16 5.41
N THR A 94 10.96 4.96 5.54
CA THR A 94 12.04 4.82 6.52
C THR A 94 12.04 5.97 7.54
N GLY A 95 12.97 5.95 8.50
CA GLY A 95 13.10 7.00 9.52
C GLY A 95 12.18 6.84 10.73
N ILE A 96 11.36 5.78 10.74
CA ILE A 96 10.41 5.49 11.81
C ILE A 96 11.10 4.65 12.89
N ARG A 97 10.93 5.05 14.15
CA ARG A 97 11.38 4.27 15.32
C ARG A 97 10.19 3.69 16.07
N PRO A 98 9.99 2.36 16.03
CA PRO A 98 8.97 1.71 16.86
C PRO A 98 9.12 2.06 18.34
N PHE A 99 8.00 2.08 19.05
CA PHE A 99 7.97 2.61 20.40
C PHE A 99 6.93 1.91 21.29
N PHE A 100 7.10 2.12 22.60
CA PHE A 100 6.07 1.88 23.60
C PHE A 100 6.33 2.78 24.81
N ASP A 101 5.26 3.07 25.54
CA ASP A 101 5.30 3.97 26.69
C ASP A 101 5.18 3.15 28.00
N VAL A 102 5.96 3.55 29.01
CA VAL A 102 5.94 2.96 30.36
C VAL A 102 5.26 3.91 31.35
N GLU A 103 4.92 3.38 32.54
CA GLU A 103 4.11 3.98 33.62
C GLU A 103 2.60 3.72 33.54
N GLY A 104 2.09 3.07 32.49
CA GLY A 104 0.67 2.70 32.38
C GLY A 104 -0.24 3.88 32.04
N TYR A 105 -1.56 3.68 32.21
CA TYR A 105 -2.56 4.70 31.90
C TYR A 105 -2.92 5.54 33.15
N TYR A 106 -2.96 6.86 32.98
CA TYR A 106 -3.45 7.81 33.97
C TYR A 106 -4.54 8.68 33.36
N THR A 107 -5.58 8.97 34.14
CA THR A 107 -6.67 9.89 33.75
C THR A 107 -6.20 11.34 33.67
N GLU A 108 -5.28 11.72 34.54
CA GLU A 108 -4.64 13.03 34.55
C GLU A 108 -3.35 13.03 33.73
N LYS A 109 -3.01 14.18 33.13
CA LYS A 109 -1.77 14.34 32.38
C LYS A 109 -0.57 14.18 33.33
N LYS A 110 0.27 13.18 33.05
CA LYS A 110 1.54 12.94 33.74
C LYS A 110 2.67 12.81 32.73
N ALA A 111 3.89 13.01 33.23
CA ALA A 111 5.06 12.59 32.47
C ALA A 111 5.01 11.07 32.25
N TYR A 112 5.61 10.61 31.15
CA TYR A 112 5.79 9.20 30.87
C TYR A 112 7.12 9.03 30.14
N ILE A 113 7.68 7.82 30.18
CA ILE A 113 8.90 7.49 29.45
C ILE A 113 8.50 6.73 28.17
N ARG A 114 8.96 7.24 27.03
CA ARG A 114 8.83 6.57 25.73
C ARG A 114 10.10 5.84 25.37
N ILE A 115 10.01 4.52 25.26
CA ILE A 115 11.10 3.68 24.77
C ILE A 115 10.97 3.59 23.25
N ARG A 116 12.07 3.87 22.53
CA ARG A 116 12.17 3.72 21.08
C ARG A 116 13.15 2.61 20.74
N THR A 117 12.82 1.78 19.77
CA THR A 117 13.66 0.68 19.29
C THR A 117 13.99 0.85 17.81
N TRP A 118 14.89 0.01 17.30
CA TRP A 118 15.32 0.05 15.91
C TRP A 118 14.30 -0.59 14.97
N ASN A 119 13.69 -1.70 15.40
CA ASN A 119 12.63 -2.38 14.68
C ASN A 119 11.49 -2.86 15.60
N HIS A 120 10.43 -3.41 14.98
CA HIS A 120 9.22 -3.83 15.68
C HIS A 120 9.40 -5.16 16.45
N PHE A 121 10.39 -6.00 16.08
CA PHE A 121 10.77 -7.18 16.86
C PHE A 121 11.50 -6.79 18.15
N ASP A 122 12.45 -5.85 18.07
CA ASP A 122 13.12 -5.28 19.23
C ASP A 122 12.12 -4.63 20.18
N ARG A 123 11.14 -3.89 19.63
CA ARG A 123 10.02 -3.33 20.40
C ARG A 123 9.29 -4.44 21.15
N TYR A 124 8.90 -5.50 20.46
CA TYR A 124 8.20 -6.64 21.05
C TYR A 124 9.02 -7.31 22.17
N ASN A 125 10.29 -7.60 21.93
CA ASN A 125 11.18 -8.22 22.91
C ASN A 125 11.38 -7.33 24.14
N ALA A 126 11.62 -6.03 23.93
CA ALA A 126 11.76 -5.06 25.01
C ALA A 126 10.47 -4.90 25.83
N LEU A 127 9.31 -4.80 25.16
CA LEU A 127 8.01 -4.71 25.83
C LEU A 127 7.72 -5.96 26.66
N LYS A 128 8.05 -7.15 26.13
CA LYS A 128 7.90 -8.42 26.85
C LYS A 128 8.77 -8.44 28.10
N ALA A 129 10.06 -8.11 27.99
CA ALA A 129 10.98 -8.09 29.11
C ALA A 129 10.56 -7.09 30.21
N VAL A 130 10.11 -5.89 29.82
CA VAL A 130 9.61 -4.85 30.74
C VAL A 130 8.39 -5.36 31.53
N ARG A 131 7.49 -6.10 30.87
CA ARG A 131 6.32 -6.69 31.52
C ARG A 131 6.66 -7.85 32.44
N GLU A 132 7.64 -8.69 32.08
CA GLU A 132 8.10 -9.81 32.90
C GLU A 132 8.66 -9.34 34.26
N VAL A 133 9.29 -8.17 34.32
CA VAL A 133 9.77 -7.57 35.58
C VAL A 133 8.71 -6.75 36.33
N GLY A 134 7.45 -6.77 35.88
CA GLY A 134 6.32 -6.13 36.56
C GLY A 134 6.18 -4.62 36.33
N ILE A 135 6.90 -4.04 35.38
CA ILE A 135 6.75 -2.62 35.03
C ILE A 135 5.46 -2.43 34.23
N ARG A 136 4.65 -1.45 34.64
CA ARG A 136 3.40 -1.11 33.94
C ARG A 136 3.68 -0.38 32.63
N THR A 137 2.99 -0.79 31.57
CA THR A 137 3.10 -0.20 30.23
C THR A 137 1.76 0.34 29.77
N ALA A 138 1.77 1.43 28.99
CA ALA A 138 0.57 1.95 28.32
C ALA A 138 0.30 1.23 26.98
N SER A 139 1.22 0.35 26.56
CA SER A 139 1.06 -0.53 25.40
C SER A 139 0.78 -1.95 25.85
N ASP A 140 -0.29 -2.54 25.34
CA ASP A 140 -0.69 -3.95 25.48
C ASP A 140 -0.52 -4.79 24.21
N ASP A 141 -0.14 -4.13 23.12
CA ASP A 141 0.15 -4.75 21.84
C ASP A 141 1.45 -5.57 21.89
N LEU A 142 1.31 -6.84 22.26
CA LEU A 142 2.35 -7.89 22.22
C LEU A 142 2.41 -8.58 20.84
N ASN A 143 1.94 -7.92 19.78
CA ASN A 143 2.04 -8.45 18.43
C ASN A 143 3.25 -7.82 17.72
N CYS A 144 4.08 -8.65 17.10
CA CYS A 144 5.18 -8.19 16.25
C CYS A 144 4.79 -8.03 14.77
N GLN A 145 3.70 -8.64 14.29
CA GLN A 145 3.42 -8.77 12.84
C GLN A 145 2.55 -7.63 12.25
N TYR A 146 1.94 -6.78 13.08
CA TYR A 146 0.99 -5.76 12.62
C TYR A 146 1.13 -4.43 13.37
N TYR A 147 2.37 -4.03 13.60
CA TYR A 147 2.72 -2.81 14.31
C TYR A 147 2.44 -1.55 13.49
N TYR A 148 2.35 -1.66 12.17
CA TYR A 148 2.11 -0.54 11.26
C TYR A 148 0.92 0.34 11.64
N ARG A 149 -0.12 -0.23 12.27
CA ARG A 149 -1.31 0.53 12.72
C ARG A 149 -0.97 1.58 13.78
N LYS A 150 -0.03 1.26 14.68
CA LYS A 150 0.47 2.19 15.70
C LYS A 150 1.33 3.26 15.05
N VAL A 151 2.21 2.87 14.14
CA VAL A 151 3.08 3.78 13.38
C VAL A 151 2.25 4.77 12.58
N ALA A 152 1.35 4.29 11.74
CA ALA A 152 0.52 5.15 10.89
C ALA A 152 -0.31 6.14 11.70
N ARG A 153 -0.81 5.73 12.88
CA ARG A 153 -1.54 6.62 13.77
C ARG A 153 -0.65 7.67 14.42
N GLU A 154 0.52 7.29 14.91
CA GLU A 154 1.46 8.21 15.57
C GLU A 154 2.00 9.25 14.58
N GLU A 155 2.42 8.79 13.41
CA GLU A 155 2.98 9.61 12.33
C GLU A 155 1.90 10.31 11.49
N ARG A 156 0.61 10.05 11.77
CA ARG A 156 -0.55 10.64 11.07
C ARG A 156 -0.53 10.44 9.56
N LEU A 157 -0.11 9.25 9.12
CA LEU A 157 0.04 8.94 7.70
C LEU A 157 -1.32 8.75 7.03
N PRO A 158 -1.60 9.41 5.89
CA PRO A 158 -2.80 9.17 5.11
C PRO A 158 -2.73 7.76 4.47
N LEU A 159 -3.51 6.81 4.98
CA LEU A 159 -3.54 5.43 4.45
C LEU A 159 -4.76 5.12 3.57
N SER A 160 -5.70 6.06 3.44
CA SER A 160 -6.98 5.86 2.73
C SER A 160 -7.36 7.07 1.87
N SER A 161 -6.38 7.87 1.49
CA SER A 161 -6.53 9.06 0.65
C SER A 161 -5.27 9.23 -0.18
N TRP A 162 -5.35 10.08 -1.21
CA TRP A 162 -4.17 10.45 -1.94
C TRP A 162 -3.11 11.05 -1.01
N ALA A 163 -1.88 10.62 -1.23
CA ALA A 163 -0.67 11.11 -0.59
C ALA A 163 0.27 11.68 -1.64
N VAL A 164 1.15 12.56 -1.19
CA VAL A 164 2.21 13.15 -1.97
C VAL A 164 3.54 12.61 -1.46
N LEU A 165 4.30 12.01 -2.37
CA LEU A 165 5.65 11.52 -2.12
C LEU A 165 6.65 12.54 -2.64
N SER A 166 7.55 13.01 -1.78
CA SER A 166 8.65 13.91 -2.15
C SER A 166 10.01 13.31 -1.77
N ASN A 167 11.10 13.91 -2.27
CA ASN A 167 12.48 13.56 -1.88
C ASN A 167 12.75 12.04 -1.81
N TYR A 168 12.21 11.32 -2.78
CA TYR A 168 12.28 9.87 -2.84
C TYR A 168 13.47 9.41 -3.68
N LEU A 169 13.92 8.19 -3.41
CA LEU A 169 14.70 7.38 -4.33
C LEU A 169 13.75 6.36 -4.96
N TYR A 170 14.03 5.93 -6.18
CA TYR A 170 13.27 4.86 -6.80
C TYR A 170 14.13 3.97 -7.68
N GLU A 171 13.69 2.73 -7.82
CA GLU A 171 14.22 1.75 -8.77
C GLU A 171 13.08 0.97 -9.41
N PHE A 172 13.39 0.28 -10.51
CA PHE A 172 12.48 -0.65 -11.14
C PHE A 172 12.83 -2.07 -10.70
N THR A 173 11.82 -2.79 -10.21
CA THR A 173 11.97 -4.20 -9.90
C THR A 173 11.91 -5.04 -11.18
N PRO A 174 12.43 -6.29 -11.18
CA PRO A 174 12.41 -7.16 -12.37
C PRO A 174 11.01 -7.44 -12.93
N ASP A 175 9.96 -7.37 -12.11
CA ASP A 175 8.56 -7.50 -12.47
C ASP A 175 7.94 -6.21 -13.06
N GLY A 176 8.73 -5.15 -13.24
CA GLY A 176 8.29 -3.88 -13.84
C GLY A 176 7.54 -2.96 -12.87
N THR A 177 7.63 -3.23 -11.57
CA THR A 177 7.00 -2.42 -10.52
C THR A 177 8.00 -1.35 -10.06
N TYR A 178 7.51 -0.14 -9.78
CA TYR A 178 8.33 0.87 -9.13
C TYR A 178 8.50 0.53 -7.65
N LEU A 179 9.72 0.61 -7.14
CA LEU A 179 10.02 0.59 -5.72
C LEU A 179 10.54 1.96 -5.30
N PHE A 180 9.71 2.72 -4.58
CA PHE A 180 10.10 4.00 -4.00
C PHE A 180 10.60 3.82 -2.57
N ARG A 181 11.53 4.69 -2.18
CA ARG A 181 12.06 4.77 -0.83
C ARG A 181 12.17 6.22 -0.38
N LEU A 182 11.66 6.54 0.79
CA LEU A 182 11.64 7.89 1.35
C LEU A 182 11.59 7.89 2.88
N SER A 183 11.99 9.00 3.50
CA SER A 183 11.74 9.23 4.95
C SER A 183 10.26 9.49 5.20
N VAL A 184 9.78 9.15 6.40
CA VAL A 184 8.43 9.44 6.89
C VAL A 184 8.01 10.90 6.71
N ASP A 185 8.93 11.84 6.89
CA ASP A 185 8.67 13.28 6.73
C ASP A 185 8.32 13.70 5.29
N ASN A 186 8.59 12.83 4.31
CA ASN A 186 8.32 13.09 2.90
C ASN A 186 7.07 12.37 2.38
N TYR A 187 6.32 11.73 3.27
CA TYR A 187 5.02 11.13 2.98
C TYR A 187 3.92 12.04 3.55
N ASN A 188 3.31 12.85 2.68
CA ASN A 188 2.42 13.92 3.13
C ASN A 188 0.99 13.73 2.60
N PRO A 189 -0.03 14.23 3.33
CA PRO A 189 -1.37 14.34 2.77
C PRO A 189 -1.36 15.28 1.57
N ILE A 190 -2.23 14.98 0.61
CA ILE A 190 -2.49 15.86 -0.53
C ILE A 190 -3.07 17.21 -0.06
N SER A 191 -2.75 18.29 -0.78
CA SER A 191 -3.29 19.63 -0.50
C SER A 191 -4.63 19.87 -1.22
N GLU A 192 -5.42 20.85 -0.74
CA GLU A 192 -6.63 21.28 -1.47
C GLU A 192 -6.31 21.87 -2.85
N ASP A 193 -5.14 22.50 -2.99
CA ASP A 193 -4.69 23.08 -4.27
C ASP A 193 -4.47 21.99 -5.33
N ASP A 194 -3.98 20.82 -4.94
CA ASP A 194 -3.76 19.69 -5.86
C ASP A 194 -5.08 19.16 -6.43
N TYR A 195 -6.14 19.10 -5.61
CA TYR A 195 -7.47 18.70 -6.08
C TYR A 195 -8.06 19.68 -7.11
N ASN A 196 -7.66 20.94 -7.04
CA ASN A 196 -8.10 21.98 -7.98
C ASN A 196 -7.18 22.11 -9.20
N ASN A 197 -6.07 21.38 -9.24
CA ASN A 197 -5.11 21.46 -10.34
C ASN A 197 -5.71 20.84 -11.62
N PRO A 198 -5.87 21.59 -12.73
CA PRO A 198 -6.47 21.06 -13.95
C PRO A 198 -5.66 19.94 -14.61
N LEU A 199 -4.36 19.81 -14.31
CA LEU A 199 -3.51 18.75 -14.83
C LEU A 199 -3.84 17.37 -14.22
N PHE A 200 -4.28 17.34 -12.96
CA PHE A 200 -4.35 16.12 -12.16
C PHE A 200 -5.70 15.87 -11.50
N SER A 201 -6.54 16.89 -11.35
CA SER A 201 -7.84 16.81 -10.65
C SER A 201 -8.72 15.69 -11.19
N SER A 202 -8.73 15.48 -12.51
CA SER A 202 -9.49 14.39 -13.14
C SER A 202 -8.97 12.99 -12.77
N ALA A 203 -7.66 12.84 -12.59
CA ALA A 203 -7.04 11.59 -12.19
C ALA A 203 -7.12 11.36 -10.67
N LEU A 204 -7.15 12.42 -9.87
CA LEU A 204 -7.29 12.35 -8.41
C LEU A 204 -8.74 12.07 -7.98
N THR A 205 -9.72 12.53 -8.74
CA THR A 205 -11.15 12.31 -8.45
C THR A 205 -11.64 10.91 -8.78
N ARG A 206 -10.88 10.15 -9.59
CA ARG A 206 -11.22 8.78 -9.96
C ARG A 206 -10.21 7.82 -9.34
N ASP A 207 -10.71 6.93 -8.49
CA ASP A 207 -9.91 5.80 -8.03
C ASP A 207 -9.52 4.92 -9.25
N ARG A 208 -8.21 4.75 -9.48
CA ARG A 208 -7.67 3.88 -10.53
C ARG A 208 -7.42 2.44 -10.02
N THR A 209 -7.98 2.10 -8.87
CA THR A 209 -8.01 0.73 -8.36
C THR A 209 -8.71 -0.18 -9.35
N LEU A 210 -8.03 -1.27 -9.71
CA LEU A 210 -8.59 -2.31 -10.56
C LEU A 210 -9.32 -3.35 -9.70
N ILE A 211 -10.60 -3.56 -10.00
CA ILE A 211 -11.43 -4.56 -9.33
C ILE A 211 -11.57 -5.76 -10.26
N LEU A 212 -11.12 -6.93 -9.82
CA LEU A 212 -11.28 -8.20 -10.53
C LEU A 212 -12.34 -9.04 -9.84
N THR A 213 -13.38 -9.42 -10.58
CA THR A 213 -14.40 -10.37 -10.15
C THR A 213 -14.28 -11.64 -10.99
N TRP A 214 -14.19 -12.80 -10.33
CA TRP A 214 -14.04 -14.10 -10.99
C TRP A 214 -14.86 -15.16 -10.26
N ASP A 215 -15.17 -16.25 -10.96
CA ASP A 215 -15.86 -17.43 -10.45
C ASP A 215 -15.17 -18.69 -10.99
N ILE A 216 -15.21 -19.80 -10.25
CA ILE A 216 -14.61 -21.07 -10.67
C ILE A 216 -15.60 -22.21 -10.59
N GLU A 217 -15.51 -23.09 -11.59
CA GLU A 217 -16.21 -24.36 -11.60
C GLU A 217 -15.19 -25.49 -11.51
N THR A 218 -15.44 -26.45 -10.61
CA THR A 218 -14.54 -27.59 -10.42
C THR A 218 -15.24 -28.90 -10.80
N TYR A 219 -14.54 -29.76 -11.54
CA TYR A 219 -15.03 -31.10 -11.88
C TYR A 219 -14.15 -32.16 -11.22
N SER A 220 -14.77 -33.05 -10.44
CA SER A 220 -14.11 -34.22 -9.86
C SER A 220 -14.62 -35.49 -10.53
N SER A 221 -13.72 -36.26 -11.14
CA SER A 221 -14.05 -37.59 -11.69
C SER A 221 -14.42 -38.61 -10.63
N ARG A 222 -14.17 -38.31 -9.35
CA ARG A 222 -14.47 -39.20 -8.22
C ARG A 222 -15.97 -39.28 -7.90
N LYS A 223 -16.83 -38.45 -8.52
CA LYS A 223 -18.29 -38.39 -8.25
C LYS A 223 -18.63 -38.26 -6.75
N THR A 224 -17.72 -37.72 -5.95
CA THR A 224 -17.93 -37.42 -4.52
C THR A 224 -18.16 -35.92 -4.37
N GLY A 225 -19.06 -35.36 -5.18
CA GLY A 225 -19.53 -33.99 -5.00
C GLY A 225 -20.72 -34.07 -4.06
N GLU A 226 -20.46 -33.78 -2.77
CA GLU A 226 -21.32 -34.12 -1.61
C GLU A 226 -21.50 -35.62 -1.34
#